data_AF-A0A101RMQ0-F1
#
_entry.id   AF-A0A101RMQ0-F1
#
_cell.length_a   1.000
_cell.length_b   1.000
_cell.length_c   1.000
_cell.angle_alpha   90.00
_cell.angle_beta   90.00
_cell.angle_gamma   90.00
#
_symmetry.space_group_name_H-M   'P 1'
#
loop_
_entity.id
_entity.type
_entity.pdbx_description
1 polymer ?
#
loop_
_entity_poly.entity_id
_entity_poly.type
_entity_poly.pdbx_seq_one_letter_code
_entity_poly.pdbx_strand_id
1 'polypeptide(L)'
;MKFSGYFNFDEIPPSSAGNGDLKMDGITDSGAAEFGAYDKVLMPPGSHPTPDECVLLVKTQPDQDVDLPMGRTICFVTDEGRPVSATAVAVDRKDGRVAMDITVWEKTE
;
A
#
# COMPACT_ATOMS: atom_id res chain seq x y z
N MET A 1 16.55 -6.94 -4.56
CA MET A 1 17.03 -5.76 -5.31
C MET A 1 16.40 -4.54 -4.64
N LYS A 2 17.19 -3.54 -4.22
CA LYS A 2 16.66 -2.36 -3.53
C LYS A 2 16.30 -1.30 -4.57
N PHE A 3 15.02 -1.01 -4.67
CA PHE A 3 14.50 0.12 -5.43
C PHE A 3 13.46 0.76 -4.54
N SER A 4 13.58 2.07 -4.33
CA SER A 4 12.69 2.80 -3.45
C SER A 4 11.98 3.91 -4.19
N GLY A 5 10.70 4.09 -3.92
CA GLY A 5 9.90 5.14 -4.52
C GLY A 5 8.70 5.47 -3.64
N TYR A 6 8.32 6.74 -3.64
CA TYR A 6 7.10 7.21 -3.01
C TYR A 6 6.01 7.40 -4.06
N PHE A 7 4.78 7.13 -3.66
CA PHE A 7 3.59 7.32 -4.47
C PHE A 7 2.64 8.29 -3.78
N ASN A 8 2.13 9.26 -4.53
CA ASN A 8 1.06 10.15 -4.10
C ASN A 8 -0.28 9.62 -4.63
N PHE A 9 -1.21 9.31 -3.74
CA PHE A 9 -2.55 8.78 -4.02
C PHE A 9 -3.64 9.84 -3.89
N ASP A 10 -3.29 11.06 -3.49
CA ASP A 10 -4.19 12.21 -3.59
C ASP A 10 -4.32 12.70 -5.04
N GLU A 11 -3.36 12.38 -5.90
CA GLU A 11 -3.46 12.52 -7.36
C GLU A 11 -4.18 11.31 -7.98
N ILE A 12 -5.12 11.57 -8.91
CA ILE A 12 -5.81 10.53 -9.69
C ILE A 12 -5.54 10.76 -11.18
N PRO A 13 -4.76 9.90 -11.87
CA PRO A 13 -4.15 8.66 -11.36
C PRO A 13 -2.99 8.90 -10.37
N PRO A 14 -2.65 7.92 -9.51
CA PRO A 14 -1.51 8.04 -8.60
C PRO A 14 -0.20 8.30 -9.35
N SER A 15 0.69 9.08 -8.75
CA SER A 15 1.94 9.50 -9.37
C SER A 15 3.14 9.25 -8.46
N SER A 16 4.33 9.18 -9.06
CA SER A 16 5.58 9.12 -8.30
C SER A 16 5.90 10.48 -7.70
N ALA A 17 6.27 10.51 -6.42
CA ALA A 17 6.63 11.74 -5.72
C ALA A 17 7.98 11.61 -4.99
N GLY A 18 8.55 12.75 -4.56
CA GLY A 18 9.76 12.75 -3.71
C GLY A 18 9.46 12.40 -2.25
N ASN A 19 8.21 12.62 -1.83
CA ASN A 19 7.58 12.22 -0.57
C ASN A 19 6.11 11.93 -0.90
N GLY A 20 5.50 10.90 -0.32
CA GLY A 20 4.15 10.49 -0.69
C GLY A 20 3.54 9.54 0.34
N ASP A 21 2.30 9.11 0.10
CA ASP A 21 1.47 8.39 1.08
C ASP A 21 1.91 6.94 1.33
N LEU A 22 2.66 6.38 0.38
CA LEU A 22 3.21 5.03 0.51
C LEU A 22 4.62 5.00 -0.07
N LYS A 23 5.54 4.40 0.68
CA LYS A 23 6.91 4.16 0.24
C LYS A 23 7.11 2.67 0.02
N MET A 24 7.51 2.34 -1.20
CA MET A 24 8.05 1.01 -1.49
C MET A 24 9.56 1.04 -1.27
N ASP A 25 10.12 0.06 -0.57
CA ASP A 25 11.55 -0.05 -0.26
C ASP A 25 12.26 -1.10 -1.13
N GLY A 26 11.51 -2.07 -1.66
CA GLY A 26 12.02 -3.03 -2.63
C GLY A 26 11.16 -4.27 -2.76
N ILE A 27 11.79 -5.37 -3.20
CA ILE A 27 11.19 -6.71 -3.24
C ILE A 27 12.09 -7.65 -2.43
N THR A 28 11.47 -8.38 -1.49
CA THR A 28 12.14 -9.33 -0.60
C THR A 28 12.59 -10.60 -1.30
N ASP A 29 13.36 -11.44 -0.60
CA ASP A 29 13.85 -12.73 -1.09
C ASP A 29 12.75 -13.77 -1.37
N SER A 30 11.57 -13.60 -0.78
CA SER A 30 10.39 -14.44 -1.03
C SER A 30 9.52 -13.95 -2.20
N GLY A 31 9.78 -12.75 -2.73
CA GLY A 31 8.98 -12.15 -3.79
C GLY A 31 7.78 -11.35 -3.31
N ALA A 32 7.82 -10.86 -2.06
CA ALA A 32 6.88 -9.87 -1.56
C ALA A 32 7.38 -8.45 -1.85
N ALA A 33 6.45 -7.52 -2.09
CA ALA A 33 6.75 -6.10 -2.15
C ALA A 33 6.97 -5.57 -0.73
N GLU A 34 8.13 -4.97 -0.46
CA GLU A 34 8.50 -4.42 0.84
C GLU A 34 8.06 -2.96 0.91
N PHE A 35 7.21 -2.63 1.87
CA PHE A 35 6.75 -1.27 2.14
C PHE A 35 7.13 -0.85 3.54
N GLY A 36 8.01 0.14 3.66
CA GLY A 36 8.36 0.78 4.93
C GLY A 36 7.74 2.17 5.05
N ALA A 37 7.77 2.75 6.24
CA ALA A 37 7.18 4.04 6.59
C ALA A 37 5.65 4.14 6.38
N TYR A 38 5.02 5.07 7.09
CA TYR A 38 3.56 5.28 7.14
C TYR A 38 2.78 4.10 7.73
N ASP A 39 1.68 4.44 8.38
CA ASP A 39 0.82 3.47 9.04
C ASP A 39 -0.05 2.76 8.01
N LYS A 40 0.07 1.43 8.00
CA LYS A 40 -0.66 0.54 7.08
C LYS A 40 -1.01 -0.75 7.78
N VAL A 41 -1.90 -1.53 7.19
CA VAL A 41 -2.32 -2.84 7.71
C VAL A 41 -2.36 -3.84 6.58
N LEU A 42 -1.69 -4.98 6.78
CA LEU A 42 -1.86 -6.14 5.92
C LEU A 42 -3.20 -6.81 6.23
N MET A 43 -4.07 -6.84 5.24
CA MET A 43 -5.40 -7.40 5.42
C MET A 43 -5.38 -8.94 5.42
N PRO A 44 -6.32 -9.61 6.12
CA PRO A 44 -6.48 -11.06 6.04
C PRO A 44 -6.66 -11.54 4.59
N PRO A 45 -6.22 -12.76 4.23
CA PRO A 45 -6.41 -13.29 2.88
C PRO A 45 -7.90 -13.29 2.48
N GLY A 46 -8.21 -12.84 1.26
CA GLY A 46 -9.58 -12.84 0.73
C GLY A 46 -10.50 -11.76 1.30
N SER A 47 -10.00 -10.84 2.11
CA SER A 47 -10.78 -9.69 2.58
C SER A 47 -10.96 -8.64 1.49
N HIS A 48 -12.11 -7.96 1.52
CA HIS A 48 -12.37 -6.76 0.72
C HIS A 48 -12.74 -5.63 1.69
N PRO A 49 -11.75 -4.89 2.25
CA PRO A 49 -12.03 -3.89 3.27
C PRO A 49 -12.92 -2.77 2.75
N THR A 50 -13.87 -2.35 3.57
CA THR A 50 -14.58 -1.07 3.39
C THR A 50 -13.67 0.09 3.82
N PRO A 51 -13.94 1.34 3.38
CA PRO A 51 -13.14 2.50 3.80
C PRO A 51 -13.11 2.67 5.34
N ASP A 52 -14.24 2.49 6.03
CA ASP A 52 -14.31 2.64 7.49
C ASP A 52 -13.49 1.57 8.23
N GLU A 53 -13.55 0.32 7.76
CA GLU A 53 -12.71 -0.77 8.31
C GLU A 53 -11.22 -0.48 8.08
N CYS A 54 -10.87 0.01 6.89
CA CYS A 54 -9.50 0.38 6.53
C CYS A 54 -8.96 1.44 7.50
N VAL A 55 -9.71 2.53 7.69
CA VAL A 55 -9.35 3.61 8.62
C VAL A 55 -9.27 3.12 10.06
N LEU A 56 -10.24 2.32 10.52
CA LEU A 56 -10.26 1.80 11.88
C LEU A 56 -9.06 0.90 12.17
N LEU A 57 -8.75 -0.02 11.26
CA LEU A 57 -7.64 -0.95 11.42
C LEU A 57 -6.30 -0.22 11.40
N VAL A 58 -6.09 0.69 10.46
CA VAL A 58 -4.86 1.51 10.38
C VAL A 58 -4.66 2.30 11.67
N LYS A 59 -5.72 2.87 12.26
CA LYS A 59 -5.62 3.62 13.52
C LYS A 59 -5.36 2.74 14.75
N THR A 60 -5.84 1.50 14.75
CA THR A 60 -5.84 0.66 15.96
C THR A 60 -4.72 -0.37 15.98
N GLN A 61 -4.24 -0.80 14.82
CA GLN A 61 -3.25 -1.86 14.67
C GLN A 61 -2.28 -1.55 13.51
N PRO A 62 -1.66 -0.34 13.47
CA PRO A 62 -0.76 0.00 12.38
C PRO A 62 0.50 -0.87 12.38
N ASP A 63 0.99 -1.15 11.20
CA ASP A 63 2.32 -1.66 10.92
C ASP A 63 3.04 -0.70 9.99
N GLN A 64 4.30 -0.40 10.29
CA GLN A 64 5.13 0.50 9.50
C GLN A 64 6.03 -0.24 8.52
N ASP A 65 6.21 -1.55 8.68
CA ASP A 65 7.07 -2.38 7.84
C ASP A 65 6.30 -3.62 7.39
N VAL A 66 5.77 -3.60 6.17
CA VAL A 66 4.91 -4.67 5.65
C VAL A 66 5.52 -5.28 4.41
N ASP A 67 5.74 -6.59 4.47
CA ASP A 67 5.91 -7.42 3.29
C ASP A 67 4.54 -7.75 2.71
N LEU A 68 4.28 -7.35 1.47
CA LEU A 68 3.05 -7.59 0.74
C LEU A 68 3.23 -8.69 -0.31
N PRO A 69 2.78 -9.94 -0.04
CA PRO A 69 2.80 -11.01 -1.03
C PRO A 69 1.81 -10.75 -2.18
N MET A 70 2.06 -11.37 -3.33
CA MET A 70 1.10 -11.38 -4.44
C MET A 70 -0.28 -11.91 -4.00
N GLY A 71 -1.34 -11.27 -4.46
CA GLY A 71 -2.73 -11.58 -4.14
C GLY A 71 -3.18 -11.10 -2.75
N ARG A 72 -2.34 -10.34 -2.03
CA ARG A 72 -2.67 -9.76 -0.73
C ARG A 72 -2.90 -8.26 -0.85
N THR A 73 -3.64 -7.74 0.11
CA THR A 73 -4.11 -6.35 0.16
C THR A 73 -3.55 -5.67 1.39
N ILE A 74 -3.08 -4.44 1.23
CA ILE A 74 -2.82 -3.52 2.34
C ILE A 74 -3.86 -2.41 2.34
N CYS A 75 -4.10 -1.90 3.55
CA CYS A 75 -4.90 -0.72 3.83
C CYS A 75 -4.00 0.36 4.42
N PHE A 76 -4.18 1.61 3.99
CA PHE A 76 -3.51 2.78 4.56
C PHE A 76 -4.38 4.02 4.37
N VAL A 77 -3.97 5.13 4.99
CA VAL A 77 -4.66 6.42 4.87
C VAL A 77 -3.65 7.46 4.39
N THR A 78 -4.00 8.24 3.36
CA THR A 78 -3.14 9.32 2.86
C THR A 78 -2.97 10.44 3.88
N ASP A 79 -1.97 11.28 3.70
CA ASP A 79 -1.77 12.45 4.57
C ASP A 79 -2.98 13.41 4.53
N GLU A 80 -3.71 13.42 3.42
CA GLU A 80 -4.95 14.16 3.24
C GLU A 80 -6.21 13.45 3.81
N GLY A 81 -6.05 12.27 4.41
CA GLY A 81 -7.12 11.53 5.09
C GLY A 81 -7.95 10.63 4.18
N ARG A 82 -7.48 10.31 2.98
CA ARG A 82 -8.18 9.39 2.06
C ARG A 82 -7.85 7.94 2.41
N PRO A 83 -8.84 7.07 2.64
CA PRO A 83 -8.58 5.65 2.77
C PRO A 83 -8.11 5.08 1.42
N VAL A 84 -7.15 4.16 1.45
CA VAL A 84 -6.63 3.48 0.25
C VAL A 84 -6.52 1.99 0.53
N SER A 85 -6.97 1.18 -0.43
CA SER A 85 -6.60 -0.24 -0.49
C SER A 85 -5.77 -0.51 -1.73
N ALA A 86 -4.70 -1.28 -1.55
CA ALA A 86 -3.80 -1.64 -2.62
C ALA A 86 -3.50 -3.13 -2.58
N THR A 87 -3.79 -3.83 -3.68
CA THR A 87 -3.60 -5.29 -3.82
C THR A 87 -2.47 -5.56 -4.79
N ALA A 88 -1.45 -6.31 -4.37
CA ALA A 88 -0.37 -6.72 -5.26
C ALA A 88 -0.89 -7.77 -6.27
N VAL A 89 -1.00 -7.43 -7.55
CA VAL A 89 -1.49 -8.34 -8.59
C VAL A 89 -0.36 -9.06 -9.33
N ALA A 90 0.84 -8.46 -9.37
CA ALA A 90 2.04 -9.12 -9.87
C ALA A 90 3.31 -8.55 -9.20
N VAL A 91 4.30 -9.42 -8.99
CA VAL A 91 5.63 -9.03 -8.49
C VAL A 91 6.69 -9.62 -9.42
N ASP A 92 7.33 -8.76 -10.22
CA ASP A 92 8.46 -9.13 -11.07
C ASP A 92 9.77 -8.78 -10.38
N ARG A 93 10.43 -9.82 -9.88
CA ARG A 93 11.69 -9.70 -9.14
C ARG A 93 12.88 -9.42 -10.06
N LYS A 94 12.77 -9.78 -11.34
CA LYS A 94 13.83 -9.64 -12.33
C LYS A 94 13.92 -8.19 -12.81
N ASP A 95 12.76 -7.59 -13.00
CA ASP A 95 12.63 -6.20 -13.46
C ASP A 95 12.46 -5.19 -12.33
N GLY A 96 12.31 -5.67 -11.08
CA GLY A 96 12.10 -4.80 -9.91
C GLY A 96 10.76 -4.06 -9.98
N ARG A 97 9.70 -4.74 -10.43
CA ARG A 97 8.38 -4.13 -10.66
C ARG A 97 7.32 -4.81 -9.84
N VAL A 98 6.40 -4.02 -9.31
CA VAL A 98 5.17 -4.51 -8.68
C VAL A 98 4.00 -3.84 -9.38
N ALA A 99 3.06 -4.65 -9.83
CA ALA A 99 1.78 -4.15 -10.31
C ALA A 99 0.76 -4.27 -9.18
N MET A 100 0.00 -3.21 -8.96
CA MET A 100 -1.02 -3.16 -7.91
C MET A 100 -2.37 -2.75 -8.51
N ASP A 101 -3.43 -3.35 -7.99
CA ASP A 101 -4.78 -2.83 -8.14
C ASP A 101 -5.09 -1.93 -6.95
N ILE A 102 -5.55 -0.71 -7.20
CA ILE A 102 -5.63 0.36 -6.20
C ILE A 102 -7.04 0.93 -6.21
N THR A 103 -7.65 0.99 -5.04
CA THR A 103 -8.88 1.73 -4.80
C THR A 103 -8.58 2.86 -3.82
N VAL A 104 -8.83 4.09 -4.24
CA VAL A 104 -8.77 5.30 -3.40
C VAL A 104 -10.20 5.76 -3.15
N TRP A 105 -10.58 5.89 -1.89
CA TRP A 105 -11.91 6.37 -1.52
C TRP A 105 -11.90 7.89 -1.27
N GLU A 106 -13.09 8.49 -1.31
CA GLU A 106 -13.26 9.87 -0.84
C GLU A 106 -12.99 9.98 0.65
N LYS A 107 -12.64 11.20 1.10
CA LYS A 107 -12.45 11.48 2.53
C LYS A 107 -13.76 11.22 3.26
N THR A 108 -13.70 10.46 4.34
CA THR A 108 -14.81 10.36 5.30
C THR A 108 -14.84 11.63 6.13
N GLU A 109 -15.95 12.38 6.10
CA GLU A 109 -16.18 13.59 6.90
C GLU A 109 -16.18 13.33 8.42
#